data_AF-A0AAE0W2C9-F1
#
_entry.id   AF-A0AAE0W2C9-F1
#
_cell.length_a   1.000
_cell.length_b   1.000
_cell.length_c   1.000
_cell.angle_alpha   90.00
_cell.angle_beta   90.00
_cell.angle_gamma   90.00
#
_symmetry.space_group_name_H-M   'P 1'
#
loop_
_entity.id
_entity.type
_entity.pdbx_description
1 polymer ?
#
loop_
_entity_poly.entity_id
_entity_poly.type
_entity_poly.pdbx_seq_one_letter_code
_entity_poly.pdbx_strand_id
1 'polypeptide(L)'
;MQHVPAIEGKESQITQSGIKWIFPIASVRHLWSYHRRQAEALRSQKSFSKISILNITSGLIAEITSNDNDVDVQLLPGDLSSAADTVRTIAEVIYKTEGSIEDIGEVAQGYGDTVGSLIDNNTARIWSFTKSGFLERKITELLESMETLSRNIALRVTDSLQRRRREAISNETFTVAVSSKNIDFEVTMLPKKDAVHESSFEGKSPSSSRISIPSEVYRLAAENTNGSYVSHYEARFSSVAGVVTETRRLMYTQVSPSNVSVVNSDVISSKMLNVPVLNSD
;
A
#
# COMPACT_ATOMS: atom_id res chain seq x y z
N MET A 1 60.53 12.20 23.83
CA MET A 1 59.62 12.30 24.98
C MET A 1 59.01 13.69 24.97
N GLN A 2 57.79 13.82 24.45
CA GLN A 2 56.96 15.02 24.56
C GLN A 2 55.51 14.58 24.32
N HIS A 3 54.66 14.89 25.30
CA HIS A 3 53.22 14.61 25.33
C HIS A 3 52.50 15.37 24.21
N VAL A 4 51.65 14.67 23.46
CA VAL A 4 50.63 15.27 22.58
C VAL A 4 49.28 15.09 23.27
N PRO A 5 48.49 16.17 23.48
CA PRO A 5 47.19 16.11 24.12
C PRO A 5 46.11 15.61 23.14
N ALA A 6 45.08 14.96 23.69
CA ALA A 6 43.87 14.59 22.97
C ALA A 6 43.14 15.85 22.50
N ILE A 7 42.78 15.89 21.21
CA ILE A 7 41.88 16.90 20.64
C ILE A 7 40.64 16.16 20.15
N GLU A 8 39.54 16.39 20.86
CA GLU A 8 38.18 16.15 20.41
C GLU A 8 37.93 16.86 19.08
N GLY A 9 37.50 16.09 18.07
CA GLY A 9 37.32 16.54 16.70
C GLY A 9 35.91 16.26 16.18
N LYS A 10 34.96 17.08 16.64
CA LYS A 10 33.80 17.61 15.90
C LYS A 10 32.96 16.63 15.08
N GLU A 11 31.88 16.17 15.70
CA GLU A 11 30.64 15.88 14.99
C GLU A 11 30.22 17.11 14.18
N SER A 12 29.98 16.87 12.89
CA SER A 12 29.48 17.88 11.97
C SER A 12 28.00 18.11 12.28
N GLN A 13 27.71 19.25 12.90
CA GLN A 13 26.37 19.82 12.99
C GLN A 13 25.81 20.00 11.58
N ILE A 14 24.83 19.18 11.20
CA ILE A 14 23.79 19.61 10.26
C ILE A 14 22.61 20.00 11.14
N THR A 15 22.49 21.31 11.34
CA THR A 15 21.41 21.98 12.03
C THR A 15 20.07 21.60 11.42
N GLN A 16 19.27 20.81 12.15
CA GLN A 16 17.82 20.78 11.98
C GLN A 16 17.28 22.16 12.35
N SER A 17 17.07 23.00 11.35
CA SER A 17 16.34 24.25 11.51
C SER A 17 14.93 23.92 11.94
N GLY A 18 14.63 24.22 13.20
CA GLY A 18 13.32 24.04 13.81
C GLY A 18 12.24 24.78 13.05
N ILE A 19 11.27 24.02 12.55
CA ILE A 19 9.89 24.48 12.45
C ILE A 19 9.09 23.55 13.35
N LYS A 20 8.92 23.98 14.61
CA LYS A 20 8.02 23.31 15.56
C LYS A 20 6.63 23.88 15.29
N TRP A 21 5.84 23.17 14.49
CA TRP A 21 4.44 23.51 14.29
C TRP A 21 3.68 23.21 15.58
N ILE A 22 3.43 24.24 16.40
CA ILE A 22 2.54 24.12 17.56
C ILE A 22 1.12 24.30 17.04
N PHE A 23 0.42 23.17 16.92
CA PHE A 23 -0.96 23.10 16.50
C PHE A 23 -1.81 22.83 17.75
N PRO A 24 -2.69 23.76 18.18
CA PRO A 24 -3.50 23.58 19.37
C PRO A 24 -4.50 22.44 19.15
N ILE A 25 -4.73 21.59 20.15
CA ILE A 25 -5.46 20.29 20.16
C ILE A 25 -6.77 20.21 19.31
N ALA A 26 -7.40 21.32 18.94
CA ALA A 26 -8.48 21.40 17.94
C ALA A 26 -8.03 21.24 16.46
N SER A 27 -6.73 21.17 16.17
CA SER A 27 -6.17 21.26 14.81
C SER A 27 -5.70 19.93 14.18
N VAL A 28 -5.71 18.82 14.91
CA VAL A 28 -5.37 17.50 14.34
C VAL A 28 -6.50 16.94 13.46
N ARG A 29 -7.78 17.14 13.83
CA ARG A 29 -8.93 16.77 12.97
C ARG A 29 -8.93 17.50 11.61
N HIS A 30 -8.28 18.66 11.53
CA HIS A 30 -8.17 19.41 10.29
C HIS A 30 -7.20 18.76 9.30
N LEU A 31 -6.24 17.95 9.77
CA LEU A 31 -5.20 17.34 8.93
C LEU A 31 -5.69 16.09 8.19
N TRP A 32 -6.38 15.16 8.85
CA TRP A 32 -6.99 13.99 8.18
C TRP A 32 -8.01 14.40 7.10
N SER A 33 -8.84 15.40 7.43
CA SER A 33 -9.79 15.95 6.47
C SER A 33 -9.10 16.73 5.36
N TYR A 34 -7.91 17.30 5.61
CA TYR A 34 -7.09 17.97 4.61
C TYR A 34 -6.52 16.96 3.60
N HIS A 35 -5.90 15.88 4.05
CA HIS A 35 -5.40 14.80 3.17
C HIS A 35 -6.52 14.19 2.33
N ARG A 36 -7.67 13.94 2.94
CA ARG A 36 -8.86 13.47 2.23
C ARG A 36 -9.31 14.46 1.15
N ARG A 37 -9.43 15.74 1.48
CA ARG A 37 -9.81 16.78 0.51
C ARG A 37 -8.79 16.89 -0.63
N GLN A 38 -7.50 16.76 -0.33
CA GLN A 38 -6.46 16.75 -1.37
C GLN A 38 -6.62 15.55 -2.29
N ALA A 39 -6.78 14.34 -1.76
CA ALA A 39 -7.01 13.14 -2.57
C ALA A 39 -8.28 13.25 -3.42
N GLU A 40 -9.37 13.77 -2.86
CA GLU A 40 -10.61 14.03 -3.61
C GLU A 40 -10.43 15.07 -4.71
N ALA A 41 -9.64 16.12 -4.47
CA ALA A 41 -9.33 17.12 -5.49
C ALA A 41 -8.60 16.50 -6.70
N LEU A 42 -7.77 15.47 -6.49
CA LEU A 42 -7.11 14.73 -7.58
C LEU A 42 -8.10 14.02 -8.51
N ARG A 43 -9.28 13.59 -8.03
CA ARG A 43 -10.30 12.96 -8.89
C ARG A 43 -10.76 13.89 -10.01
N SER A 44 -10.89 15.18 -9.72
CA SER A 44 -11.32 16.20 -10.68
C SER A 44 -10.25 16.59 -11.70
N GLN A 45 -8.98 16.27 -11.42
CA GLN A 45 -7.88 16.61 -12.29
C GLN A 45 -7.75 15.61 -13.44
N LYS A 46 -7.30 16.11 -14.60
CA LYS A 46 -6.99 15.27 -15.77
C LYS A 46 -5.69 14.50 -15.54
N SER A 47 -4.71 15.15 -14.94
CA SER A 47 -3.39 14.64 -14.62
C SER A 47 -2.77 15.45 -13.48
N PHE A 48 -1.79 14.88 -12.78
CA PHE A 48 -1.11 15.54 -11.66
C PHE A 48 0.30 14.96 -11.44
N SER A 49 1.14 15.70 -10.73
CA SER A 49 2.51 15.27 -10.37
C SER A 49 2.50 14.17 -9.30
N LYS A 50 3.47 13.25 -9.37
CA LYS A 50 3.73 12.23 -8.32
C LYS A 50 3.86 12.83 -6.93
N ILE A 51 4.41 14.05 -6.83
CA ILE A 51 4.62 14.77 -5.58
C ILE A 51 3.31 14.95 -4.81
N SER A 52 2.18 15.12 -5.50
CA SER A 52 0.87 15.25 -4.86
C SER A 52 0.50 14.00 -4.05
N ILE A 53 0.71 12.79 -4.61
CA ILE A 53 0.43 11.55 -3.87
C ILE A 53 1.47 11.31 -2.78
N LEU A 54 2.75 11.58 -3.06
CA LEU A 54 3.83 11.40 -2.08
C LEU A 54 3.63 12.30 -0.85
N ASN A 55 3.17 13.54 -1.03
CA ASN A 55 2.87 14.44 0.08
C ASN A 55 1.68 13.96 0.91
N ILE A 56 0.62 13.44 0.27
CA ILE A 56 -0.55 12.91 0.99
C ILE A 56 -0.14 11.65 1.78
N THR A 57 0.53 10.71 1.14
CA THR A 57 0.94 9.43 1.76
C THR A 57 1.94 9.63 2.90
N SER A 58 2.99 10.44 2.70
CA SER A 58 3.94 10.77 3.77
C SER A 58 3.28 11.51 4.94
N GLY A 59 2.35 12.43 4.68
CA GLY A 59 1.57 13.10 5.72
C GLY A 59 0.72 12.12 6.54
N LEU A 60 0.01 11.21 5.88
CA LEU A 60 -0.75 10.15 6.57
C LEU A 60 0.16 9.25 7.42
N ILE A 61 1.30 8.81 6.89
CA ILE A 61 2.25 7.98 7.65
C ILE A 61 2.77 8.73 8.88
N ALA A 62 3.17 9.99 8.74
CA ALA A 62 3.65 10.81 9.84
C ALA A 62 2.57 10.98 10.94
N GLU A 63 1.30 11.12 10.56
CA GLU A 63 0.20 11.24 11.51
C GLU A 63 -0.15 9.89 12.18
N ILE A 64 -0.09 8.76 11.46
CA ILE A 64 -0.30 7.42 12.06
C ILE A 64 0.81 7.10 13.07
N THR A 65 2.07 7.40 12.71
CA THR A 65 3.26 7.03 13.50
C THR A 65 3.59 8.00 14.63
N SER A 66 3.18 9.28 14.53
CA SER A 66 3.44 10.27 15.60
C SER A 66 2.65 10.00 16.89
N ASN A 67 1.56 9.23 16.81
CA ASN A 67 0.79 8.77 17.97
C ASN A 67 1.59 7.85 18.92
N ASP A 68 2.77 7.35 18.52
CA ASP A 68 3.64 6.57 19.41
C ASP A 68 4.47 7.47 20.37
N ASN A 69 4.58 8.79 20.11
CA ASN A 69 5.56 9.66 20.80
C ASN A 69 4.98 10.94 21.45
N ASP A 70 3.74 11.33 21.17
CA ASP A 70 3.15 12.58 21.69
C ASP A 70 1.82 12.33 22.42
N VAL A 71 1.79 12.61 23.73
CA VAL A 71 0.64 12.32 24.62
C VAL A 71 -0.59 13.19 24.27
N ASP A 72 -0.37 14.31 23.58
CA ASP A 72 -1.41 15.28 23.24
C ASP A 72 -2.15 14.98 21.92
N VAL A 73 -1.70 14.00 21.12
CA VAL A 73 -2.32 13.62 19.85
C VAL A 73 -2.76 12.17 19.89
N GLN A 74 -3.97 11.92 20.40
CA GLN A 74 -4.54 10.58 20.46
C GLN A 74 -5.25 10.23 19.14
N LEU A 75 -4.72 9.23 18.42
CA LEU A 75 -5.32 8.71 17.19
C LEU A 75 -6.65 8.00 17.48
N LEU A 76 -7.72 8.40 16.80
CA LEU A 76 -9.05 7.82 16.96
C LEU A 76 -9.43 6.89 15.81
N PRO A 77 -10.40 5.98 16.00
CA PRO A 77 -10.82 5.09 14.92
C PRO A 77 -11.41 5.82 13.71
N GLY A 78 -12.01 6.99 13.92
CA GLY A 78 -12.48 7.86 12.85
C GLY A 78 -11.35 8.40 11.97
N ASP A 79 -10.18 8.65 12.57
CA ASP A 79 -8.99 9.15 11.86
C ASP A 79 -8.41 8.04 10.98
N LEU A 80 -8.23 6.84 11.54
CA LEU A 80 -7.83 5.65 10.78
C LEU A 80 -8.80 5.32 9.64
N SER A 81 -10.11 5.44 9.89
CA SER A 81 -11.12 5.28 8.84
C SER A 81 -10.99 6.34 7.74
N SER A 82 -10.70 7.60 8.09
CA SER A 82 -10.51 8.67 7.11
C SER A 82 -9.23 8.47 6.29
N ALA A 83 -8.17 7.97 6.92
CA ALA A 83 -6.95 7.60 6.25
C ALA A 83 -7.18 6.44 5.25
N ALA A 84 -7.90 5.40 5.66
CA ALA A 84 -8.29 4.30 4.78
C ALA A 84 -9.14 4.77 3.58
N ASP A 85 -10.10 5.67 3.81
CA ASP A 85 -10.90 6.28 2.72
C ASP A 85 -10.00 7.09 1.76
N THR A 86 -9.00 7.80 2.29
CA THR A 86 -8.05 8.60 1.50
C THR A 86 -7.18 7.70 0.63
N VAL A 87 -6.65 6.63 1.21
CA VAL A 87 -5.91 5.57 0.50
C VAL A 87 -6.74 4.99 -0.65
N ARG A 88 -8.01 4.67 -0.40
CA ARG A 88 -8.89 4.17 -1.47
C ARG A 88 -9.03 5.19 -2.61
N THR A 89 -9.24 6.46 -2.29
CA THR A 89 -9.31 7.52 -3.31
C THR A 89 -7.99 7.65 -4.10
N ILE A 90 -6.83 7.51 -3.45
CA ILE A 90 -5.52 7.52 -4.14
C ILE A 90 -5.39 6.35 -5.12
N ALA A 91 -5.80 5.14 -4.71
CA ALA A 91 -5.76 3.96 -5.56
C ALA A 91 -6.52 4.15 -6.87
N GLU A 92 -7.66 4.84 -6.81
CA GLU A 92 -8.50 5.11 -7.97
C GLU A 92 -7.90 6.13 -8.95
N VAL A 93 -7.05 7.06 -8.49
CA VAL A 93 -6.55 8.16 -9.32
C VAL A 93 -5.11 7.98 -9.78
N ILE A 94 -4.36 7.01 -9.25
CA ILE A 94 -2.91 6.84 -9.52
C ILE A 94 -2.57 6.76 -11.02
N TYR A 95 -3.45 6.23 -11.87
CA TYR A 95 -3.22 6.13 -13.32
C TYR A 95 -3.11 7.51 -14.00
N LYS A 96 -3.59 8.57 -13.36
CA LYS A 96 -3.50 9.96 -13.84
C LYS A 96 -2.17 10.63 -13.51
N THR A 97 -1.28 9.95 -12.79
CA THR A 97 0.03 10.48 -12.42
C THR A 97 0.89 10.71 -13.66
N GLU A 98 1.34 11.94 -13.82
CA GLU A 98 2.31 12.34 -14.84
C GLU A 98 3.70 11.82 -14.49
N GLY A 99 4.53 11.63 -15.52
CA GLY A 99 5.91 11.23 -15.35
C GLY A 99 6.26 9.93 -16.06
N SER A 100 7.43 9.41 -15.71
CA SER A 100 7.95 8.18 -16.28
C SER A 100 7.32 6.95 -15.60
N ILE A 101 7.71 5.75 -16.04
CA ILE A 101 7.23 4.53 -15.41
C ILE A 101 7.89 4.37 -14.03
N GLU A 102 9.14 4.79 -13.88
CA GLU A 102 9.90 4.74 -12.63
C GLU A 102 9.19 5.54 -11.51
N ASP A 103 8.54 6.64 -11.87
CA ASP A 103 7.72 7.45 -10.95
C ASP A 103 6.54 6.67 -10.35
N ILE A 104 5.98 5.68 -11.06
CA ILE A 104 4.88 4.86 -10.55
C ILE A 104 5.35 3.98 -9.38
N GLY A 105 6.61 3.54 -9.41
CA GLY A 105 7.19 2.70 -8.36
C GLY A 105 7.31 3.45 -7.04
N GLU A 106 7.76 4.70 -7.07
CA GLU A 106 7.83 5.55 -5.88
C GLU A 106 6.45 5.83 -5.30
N VAL A 107 5.46 6.12 -6.14
CA VAL A 107 4.08 6.37 -5.70
C VAL A 107 3.47 5.09 -5.11
N ALA A 108 3.69 3.95 -5.75
CA ALA A 108 3.26 2.65 -5.26
C ALA A 108 3.90 2.30 -3.89
N GLN A 109 5.18 2.65 -3.70
CA GLN A 109 5.87 2.46 -2.43
C GLN A 109 5.26 3.32 -1.32
N GLY A 110 5.10 4.63 -1.53
CA GLY A 110 4.48 5.51 -0.53
C GLY A 110 3.04 5.09 -0.19
N TYR A 111 2.29 4.61 -1.19
CA TYR A 111 0.99 3.99 -0.97
C TYR A 111 1.09 2.75 -0.08
N GLY A 112 1.97 1.79 -0.42
CA GLY A 112 2.17 0.57 0.34
C GLY A 112 2.61 0.82 1.78
N ASP A 113 3.47 1.81 2.02
CA ASP A 113 3.89 2.24 3.36
C ASP A 113 2.72 2.80 4.17
N THR A 114 1.82 3.54 3.53
CA THR A 114 0.61 4.06 4.17
C THR A 114 -0.34 2.92 4.57
N VAL A 115 -0.63 1.99 3.65
CA VAL A 115 -1.48 0.84 3.95
C VAL A 115 -0.83 -0.01 5.05
N GLY A 116 0.47 -0.29 4.94
CA GLY A 116 1.22 -1.06 5.93
C GLY A 116 1.16 -0.44 7.32
N SER A 117 1.17 0.89 7.42
CA SER A 117 0.98 1.61 8.68
C SER A 117 -0.45 1.50 9.22
N LEU A 118 -1.47 1.52 8.36
CA LEU A 118 -2.88 1.39 8.75
C LEU A 118 -3.23 0.01 9.32
N ILE A 119 -2.59 -1.04 8.80
CA ILE A 119 -2.76 -2.43 9.25
C ILE A 119 -1.64 -2.86 10.21
N ASP A 120 -0.99 -1.94 10.93
CA ASP A 120 0.03 -2.29 11.91
C ASP A 120 -0.58 -2.78 13.23
N ASN A 121 0.14 -3.64 13.96
CA ASN A 121 -0.30 -4.07 15.30
C ASN A 121 -0.47 -2.88 16.27
N ASN A 122 0.29 -1.79 16.10
CA ASN A 122 0.13 -0.57 16.90
C ASN A 122 -1.24 0.09 16.69
N THR A 123 -1.83 -0.01 15.49
CA THR A 123 -3.17 0.53 15.21
C THR A 123 -4.29 -0.41 15.64
N ALA A 124 -4.01 -1.71 15.90
CA ALA A 124 -5.01 -2.69 16.34
C ALA A 124 -5.74 -2.27 17.62
N ARG A 125 -5.03 -1.65 18.57
CA ARG A 125 -5.63 -1.11 19.78
C ARG A 125 -6.67 -0.03 19.47
N ILE A 126 -6.40 0.83 18.49
CA ILE A 126 -7.31 1.89 18.10
C ILE A 126 -8.52 1.29 17.40
N TRP A 127 -8.29 0.35 16.47
CA TRP A 127 -9.35 -0.40 15.81
C TRP A 127 -10.28 -1.15 16.80
N SER A 128 -9.75 -1.59 17.95
CA SER A 128 -10.54 -2.26 19.00
C SER A 128 -11.64 -1.40 19.63
N PHE A 129 -11.58 -0.07 19.48
CA PHE A 129 -12.65 0.84 19.92
C PHE A 129 -13.81 0.95 18.93
N THR A 130 -13.75 0.24 17.79
CA THR A 130 -14.85 0.17 16.81
C THR A 130 -15.78 -1.02 17.06
N LYS A 131 -16.77 -1.25 16.19
CA LYS A 131 -17.49 -2.54 16.15
C LYS A 131 -16.69 -3.52 15.30
N SER A 132 -16.65 -4.80 15.65
CA SER A 132 -15.87 -5.83 14.91
C SER A 132 -16.17 -5.82 13.40
N GLY A 133 -17.44 -5.80 13.01
CA GLY A 133 -17.83 -5.74 11.59
C GLY A 133 -17.41 -4.44 10.87
N PHE A 134 -17.13 -3.35 11.60
CA PHE A 134 -16.59 -2.13 11.01
C PHE A 134 -15.12 -2.29 10.63
N LEU A 135 -14.30 -2.88 11.51
CA LEU A 135 -12.91 -3.19 11.22
C LEU A 135 -12.80 -4.15 10.04
N GLU A 136 -13.54 -5.26 10.08
CA GLU A 136 -13.49 -6.29 9.02
C GLU A 136 -13.79 -5.67 7.66
N ARG A 137 -14.85 -4.85 7.58
CA ARG A 137 -15.16 -4.10 6.36
C ARG A 137 -14.03 -3.17 5.94
N LYS A 138 -13.41 -2.42 6.87
CA LYS A 138 -12.33 -1.48 6.53
C LYS A 138 -11.07 -2.18 6.05
N ILE A 139 -10.72 -3.33 6.64
CA ILE A 139 -9.61 -4.15 6.14
C ILE A 139 -9.94 -4.68 4.75
N THR A 140 -11.14 -5.23 4.51
CA THR A 140 -11.55 -5.68 3.18
C THR A 140 -11.47 -4.56 2.14
N GLU A 141 -11.98 -3.36 2.47
CA GLU A 141 -11.89 -2.17 1.59
C GLU A 141 -10.43 -1.79 1.28
N LEU A 142 -9.52 -1.92 2.25
CA LEU A 142 -8.08 -1.70 2.03
C LEU A 142 -7.49 -2.76 1.09
N LEU A 143 -7.82 -4.03 1.27
CA LEU A 143 -7.38 -5.11 0.37
C LEU A 143 -7.90 -4.90 -1.07
N GLU A 144 -9.18 -4.53 -1.22
CA GLU A 144 -9.77 -4.19 -2.52
C GLU A 144 -9.12 -2.95 -3.15
N SER A 145 -8.71 -1.98 -2.33
CA SER A 145 -7.99 -0.80 -2.82
C SER A 145 -6.59 -1.13 -3.34
N MET A 146 -5.91 -2.16 -2.80
CA MET A 146 -4.64 -2.66 -3.35
C MET A 146 -4.83 -3.29 -4.74
N GLU A 147 -5.92 -4.05 -4.94
CA GLU A 147 -6.27 -4.58 -6.26
C GLU A 147 -6.58 -3.44 -7.25
N THR A 148 -7.30 -2.41 -6.79
CA THR A 148 -7.65 -1.23 -7.59
C THR A 148 -6.40 -0.45 -8.00
N LEU A 149 -5.49 -0.22 -7.05
CA LEU A 149 -4.19 0.39 -7.28
C LEU A 149 -3.43 -0.41 -8.34
N SER A 150 -3.35 -1.72 -8.17
CA SER A 150 -2.59 -2.62 -9.05
C SER A 150 -3.14 -2.62 -10.47
N ARG A 151 -4.46 -2.64 -10.63
CA ARG A 151 -5.12 -2.45 -11.93
C ARG A 151 -4.73 -1.11 -12.56
N ASN A 152 -4.74 -0.03 -11.79
CA ASN A 152 -4.42 1.30 -12.29
C ASN A 152 -2.94 1.50 -12.63
N ILE A 153 -2.04 0.86 -11.87
CA ILE A 153 -0.62 0.73 -12.20
C ILE A 153 -0.48 -0.01 -13.53
N ALA A 154 -1.12 -1.17 -13.68
CA ALA A 154 -1.05 -1.97 -14.91
C ALA A 154 -1.57 -1.20 -16.13
N LEU A 155 -2.66 -0.44 -15.99
CA LEU A 155 -3.18 0.43 -17.04
C LEU A 155 -2.17 1.51 -17.44
N ARG A 156 -1.60 2.21 -16.45
CA ARG A 156 -0.63 3.30 -16.69
C ARG A 156 0.66 2.78 -17.34
N VAL A 157 1.19 1.66 -16.86
CA VAL A 157 2.38 1.04 -17.44
C VAL A 157 2.10 0.56 -18.86
N THR A 158 0.97 -0.13 -19.06
CA THR A 158 0.61 -0.64 -20.40
C THR A 158 0.45 0.49 -21.41
N ASP A 159 -0.22 1.59 -21.06
CA ASP A 159 -0.33 2.79 -21.92
C ASP A 159 1.06 3.40 -22.23
N SER A 160 1.95 3.47 -21.23
CA SER A 160 3.33 3.95 -21.42
C SER A 160 4.14 3.05 -22.36
N LEU A 161 4.05 1.73 -22.17
CA LEU A 161 4.71 0.75 -23.03
C LEU A 161 4.18 0.80 -24.45
N GLN A 162 2.86 0.98 -24.64
CA GLN A 162 2.26 1.14 -25.96
C GLN A 162 2.73 2.41 -26.68
N ARG A 163 2.88 3.53 -25.98
CA ARG A 163 3.46 4.76 -26.54
C ARG A 163 4.92 4.56 -26.94
N ARG A 164 5.75 3.99 -26.04
CA ARG A 164 7.15 3.63 -26.34
C ARG A 164 7.26 2.64 -27.51
N ARG A 165 6.32 1.70 -27.65
CA ARG A 165 6.30 0.72 -28.75
C ARG A 165 6.13 1.36 -30.13
N ARG A 166 5.49 2.52 -30.22
CA ARG A 166 5.44 3.31 -31.46
C ARG A 166 6.81 3.86 -31.85
N GLU A 167 7.75 3.91 -30.92
CA GLU A 167 9.09 4.49 -31.06
C GLU A 167 10.20 3.41 -31.07
N ALA A 168 10.02 2.29 -30.37
CA ALA A 168 10.90 1.11 -30.40
C ALA A 168 10.17 -0.14 -29.84
N ILE A 169 10.34 -1.31 -30.47
CA ILE A 169 9.67 -2.57 -30.09
C ILE A 169 10.27 -3.13 -28.78
N SER A 170 9.92 -2.60 -27.62
CA SER A 170 10.17 -3.31 -26.35
C SER A 170 9.01 -4.28 -26.08
N ASN A 171 9.37 -5.56 -25.98
CA ASN A 171 8.51 -6.68 -25.60
C ASN A 171 9.03 -7.27 -24.28
N GLU A 172 9.24 -6.42 -23.28
CA GLU A 172 9.85 -6.80 -22.01
C GLU A 172 8.79 -6.98 -20.92
N THR A 173 9.04 -7.91 -20.01
CA THR A 173 8.29 -8.02 -18.77
C THR A 173 8.62 -6.83 -17.89
N PHE A 174 7.58 -6.19 -17.35
CA PHE A 174 7.75 -5.08 -16.41
C PHE A 174 7.10 -5.42 -15.08
N THR A 175 7.80 -5.17 -13.98
CA THR A 175 7.28 -5.43 -12.63
C THR A 175 7.41 -4.20 -11.75
N VAL A 176 6.31 -3.80 -11.12
CA VAL A 176 6.32 -2.86 -9.99
C VAL A 176 6.23 -3.70 -8.73
N ALA A 177 7.27 -3.67 -7.90
CA ALA A 177 7.29 -4.39 -6.63
C ALA A 177 7.47 -3.40 -5.48
N VAL A 178 6.67 -3.58 -4.44
CA VAL A 178 6.69 -2.80 -3.21
C VAL A 178 6.90 -3.74 -2.05
N SER A 179 7.78 -3.34 -1.14
CA SER A 179 7.97 -4.04 0.13
C SER A 179 7.97 -3.01 1.24
N SER A 180 7.09 -3.22 2.20
CA SER A 180 6.89 -2.39 3.37
C SER A 180 6.78 -3.27 4.61
N LYS A 181 6.73 -2.66 5.80
CA LYS A 181 6.76 -3.35 7.10
C LYS A 181 5.75 -4.50 7.20
N ASN A 182 4.54 -4.31 6.65
CA ASN A 182 3.41 -5.22 6.82
C ASN A 182 2.81 -5.73 5.50
N ILE A 183 3.40 -5.34 4.37
CA ILE A 183 2.87 -5.61 3.03
C ILE A 183 4.02 -5.82 2.06
N ASP A 184 3.95 -6.92 1.32
CA ASP A 184 4.70 -7.09 0.09
C ASP A 184 3.68 -7.18 -1.05
N PHE A 185 3.85 -6.45 -2.14
CA PHE A 185 3.04 -6.67 -3.34
C PHE A 185 3.82 -6.42 -4.61
N GLU A 186 3.38 -7.08 -5.67
CA GLU A 186 3.91 -6.91 -7.01
C GLU A 186 2.81 -6.86 -8.06
N VAL A 187 3.10 -6.11 -9.11
CA VAL A 187 2.27 -6.01 -10.31
C VAL A 187 3.17 -6.28 -11.50
N THR A 188 2.95 -7.40 -12.16
CA THR A 188 3.73 -7.84 -13.30
C THR A 188 2.92 -7.68 -14.59
N MET A 189 3.50 -7.01 -15.58
CA MET A 189 3.02 -6.89 -16.95
C MET A 189 3.87 -7.81 -17.82
N LEU A 190 3.32 -8.96 -18.18
CA LEU A 190 3.98 -9.99 -18.97
C LEU A 190 3.53 -9.90 -20.45
N PRO A 191 4.44 -9.84 -21.44
CA PRO A 191 4.04 -9.93 -22.84
C PRO A 191 3.29 -11.24 -23.10
N LYS A 192 2.19 -11.20 -23.86
CA LYS A 192 1.40 -12.40 -24.16
C LYS A 192 2.19 -13.56 -24.77
N LYS A 193 3.21 -13.26 -25.57
CA LYS A 193 4.09 -14.27 -26.18
C LYS A 193 4.85 -15.11 -25.13
N ASP A 194 5.00 -14.58 -23.92
CA ASP A 194 5.74 -15.20 -22.82
C ASP A 194 4.78 -15.87 -21.83
N ALA A 195 3.52 -16.13 -22.22
CA ALA A 195 2.47 -16.70 -21.37
C ALA A 195 2.68 -18.18 -20.95
N VAL A 196 3.85 -18.77 -21.22
CA VAL A 196 4.30 -20.06 -20.65
C VAL A 196 5.04 -19.83 -19.33
N HIS A 197 4.65 -18.78 -18.60
CA HIS A 197 5.29 -18.30 -17.39
C HIS A 197 4.73 -19.00 -16.15
N GLU A 198 5.57 -19.35 -15.20
CA GLU A 198 5.13 -19.75 -13.85
C GLU A 198 5.59 -18.70 -12.86
N SER A 199 4.70 -18.26 -11.97
CA SER A 199 5.10 -17.39 -10.87
C SER A 199 5.13 -18.14 -9.54
N SER A 200 6.01 -17.63 -8.70
CA SER A 200 6.15 -18.03 -7.31
C SER A 200 6.39 -16.78 -6.49
N PHE A 201 5.38 -16.39 -5.73
CA PHE A 201 5.44 -15.21 -4.88
C PHE A 201 5.52 -15.61 -3.40
N GLU A 202 6.58 -15.15 -2.73
CA GLU A 202 6.86 -15.44 -1.31
C GLU A 202 6.90 -14.15 -0.44
N GLY A 203 6.74 -12.98 -1.07
CA GLY A 203 7.07 -11.68 -0.48
C GLY A 203 8.59 -11.47 -0.33
N LYS A 204 9.02 -10.23 -0.06
CA LYS A 204 10.43 -9.92 0.20
C LYS A 204 10.78 -10.01 1.68
N SER A 205 9.79 -9.90 2.56
CA SER A 205 9.98 -10.06 4.00
C SER A 205 10.05 -11.55 4.38
N PRO A 206 10.92 -11.98 5.31
CA PRO A 206 11.09 -13.39 5.66
C PRO A 206 9.75 -14.07 5.94
N SER A 207 9.44 -15.13 5.20
CA SER A 207 8.15 -15.83 5.31
C SER A 207 8.26 -17.28 4.86
N SER A 208 7.34 -18.09 5.37
CA SER A 208 7.04 -19.42 4.83
C SER A 208 5.78 -19.41 3.94
N SER A 209 5.17 -18.25 3.73
CA SER A 209 3.89 -18.10 3.04
C SER A 209 4.15 -17.86 1.56
N ARG A 210 3.68 -18.77 0.71
CA ARG A 210 3.91 -18.74 -0.73
C ARG A 210 2.62 -18.99 -1.50
N ILE A 211 2.49 -18.33 -2.64
CA ILE A 211 1.55 -18.73 -3.68
C ILE A 211 2.33 -19.04 -4.96
N SER A 212 1.85 -20.00 -5.74
CA SER A 212 2.42 -20.31 -7.05
C SER A 212 1.30 -20.42 -8.07
N ILE A 213 1.45 -19.69 -9.15
CA ILE A 213 0.46 -19.61 -10.23
C ILE A 213 1.00 -20.43 -11.41
N PRO A 214 0.31 -21.52 -11.79
CA PRO A 214 0.79 -22.38 -12.86
C PRO A 214 0.65 -21.69 -14.23
N SER A 215 1.51 -22.10 -15.17
CA SER A 215 1.57 -21.55 -16.52
C SER A 215 0.26 -21.61 -17.30
N GLU A 216 -0.57 -22.59 -17.01
CA GLU A 216 -1.91 -22.72 -17.60
C GLU A 216 -2.80 -21.50 -17.29
N VAL A 217 -2.68 -20.88 -16.11
CA VAL A 217 -3.45 -19.68 -15.76
C VAL A 217 -2.99 -18.48 -16.60
N TYR A 218 -1.68 -18.34 -16.85
CA TYR A 218 -1.14 -17.29 -17.72
C TYR A 218 -1.55 -17.50 -19.18
N ARG A 219 -1.55 -18.75 -19.65
CA ARG A 219 -2.00 -19.12 -20.99
C ARG A 219 -3.47 -18.72 -21.19
N LEU A 220 -4.36 -19.13 -20.28
CA LEU A 220 -5.77 -18.77 -20.33
C LEU A 220 -5.98 -17.25 -20.21
N ALA A 221 -5.22 -16.57 -19.34
CA ALA A 221 -5.27 -15.11 -19.24
C ALA A 221 -4.83 -14.42 -20.55
N ALA A 222 -3.79 -14.93 -21.21
CA ALA A 222 -3.32 -14.39 -22.48
C ALA A 222 -4.32 -14.60 -23.62
N GLU A 223 -5.03 -15.72 -23.64
CA GLU A 223 -6.10 -15.99 -24.61
C GLU A 223 -7.29 -15.02 -24.46
N ASN A 224 -7.63 -14.66 -23.22
CA ASN A 224 -8.81 -13.85 -22.90
C ASN A 224 -8.53 -12.33 -22.78
N THR A 225 -7.27 -11.91 -22.79
CA THR A 225 -6.90 -10.49 -22.67
C THR A 225 -6.99 -9.81 -24.04
N ASN A 226 -7.55 -8.60 -24.16
CA ASN A 226 -7.57 -7.89 -25.46
C ASN A 226 -6.26 -7.13 -25.78
N GLY A 227 -5.38 -6.92 -24.79
CA GLY A 227 -4.11 -6.19 -24.93
C GLY A 227 -2.91 -7.04 -25.38
N SER A 228 -1.72 -6.44 -25.45
CA SER A 228 -0.45 -7.16 -25.74
C SER A 228 0.22 -7.76 -24.49
N TYR A 229 -0.27 -7.42 -23.30
CA TYR A 229 0.29 -7.82 -22.02
C TYR A 229 -0.78 -8.49 -21.17
N VAL A 230 -0.42 -9.53 -20.44
CA VAL A 230 -1.17 -10.05 -19.30
C VAL A 230 -0.69 -9.32 -18.05
N SER A 231 -1.62 -8.83 -17.25
CA SER A 231 -1.30 -8.12 -16.01
C SER A 231 -1.69 -8.97 -14.81
N HIS A 232 -0.76 -9.16 -13.89
CA HIS A 232 -0.91 -10.03 -12.73
C HIS A 232 -0.51 -9.28 -11.46
N TYR A 233 -1.36 -9.37 -10.45
CA TYR A 233 -1.16 -8.82 -9.13
C TYR A 233 -0.96 -9.95 -8.14
N GLU A 234 0.05 -9.83 -7.28
CA GLU A 234 0.26 -10.69 -6.11
C GLU A 234 0.56 -9.82 -4.89
N ALA A 235 -0.02 -10.16 -3.74
CA ALA A 235 0.26 -9.45 -2.50
C ALA A 235 0.20 -10.38 -1.30
N ARG A 236 0.99 -10.01 -0.29
CA ARG A 236 1.05 -10.64 1.01
C ARG A 236 0.89 -9.57 2.07
N PHE A 237 0.02 -9.83 3.04
CA PHE A 237 -0.26 -8.99 4.18
C PHE A 237 0.07 -9.76 5.46
N SER A 238 1.19 -9.41 6.09
CA SER A 238 1.71 -10.15 7.25
C SER A 238 1.02 -9.80 8.57
N SER A 239 0.37 -8.64 8.63
CA SER A 239 -0.21 -8.11 9.88
C SER A 239 -1.73 -8.18 9.95
N VAL A 240 -2.45 -8.43 8.84
CA VAL A 240 -3.93 -8.47 8.83
C VAL A 240 -4.46 -9.45 9.87
N ALA A 241 -3.88 -10.65 9.92
CA ALA A 241 -4.25 -11.68 10.89
C ALA A 241 -4.03 -11.22 12.34
N GLY A 242 -2.89 -10.56 12.60
CA GLY A 242 -2.56 -9.98 13.91
C GLY A 242 -3.53 -8.89 14.31
N VAL A 243 -3.81 -7.93 13.42
CA VAL A 243 -4.74 -6.82 13.69
C VAL A 243 -6.15 -7.33 13.95
N VAL A 244 -6.68 -8.24 13.12
CA VAL A 244 -8.03 -8.80 13.31
C VAL A 244 -8.11 -9.57 14.62
N THR A 245 -7.11 -10.42 14.90
CA THR A 245 -7.08 -11.25 16.12
C THR A 245 -6.94 -10.40 17.37
N GLU A 246 -6.01 -9.44 17.39
CA GLU A 246 -5.77 -8.56 18.53
C GLU A 246 -6.97 -7.66 18.80
N THR A 247 -7.58 -7.12 17.75
CA THR A 247 -8.82 -6.35 17.88
C THR A 247 -9.93 -7.20 18.50
N ARG A 248 -10.18 -8.42 17.99
CA ARG A 248 -11.17 -9.33 18.57
C ARG A 248 -10.83 -9.65 20.03
N ARG A 249 -9.57 -9.93 20.35
CA ARG A 249 -9.12 -10.20 21.72
C ARG A 249 -9.45 -9.03 22.66
N LEU A 250 -9.12 -7.81 22.27
CA LEU A 250 -9.39 -6.60 23.05
C LEU A 250 -10.89 -6.34 23.24
N MET A 251 -11.70 -6.57 22.20
CA MET A 251 -13.15 -6.43 22.25
C MET A 251 -13.83 -7.48 23.14
N TYR A 252 -13.34 -8.73 23.13
CA TYR A 252 -13.96 -9.88 23.80
C TYR A 252 -13.29 -10.26 25.12
N THR A 253 -12.53 -9.36 25.75
CA THR A 253 -11.89 -9.58 27.07
C THR A 253 -12.86 -9.97 28.21
N GLN A 254 -14.19 -9.92 27.99
CA GLN A 254 -15.21 -10.38 28.93
C GLN A 254 -15.94 -11.67 28.53
N VAL A 255 -15.62 -12.28 27.39
CA VAL A 255 -16.28 -13.49 26.89
C VAL A 255 -15.30 -14.66 26.93
N SER A 256 -15.75 -15.82 27.40
CA SER A 256 -14.91 -17.01 27.60
C SER A 256 -14.03 -17.30 26.37
N PRO A 257 -12.70 -17.46 26.54
CA PRO A 257 -11.73 -17.53 25.45
C PRO A 257 -11.86 -18.77 24.54
N SER A 258 -12.75 -19.72 24.84
CA SER A 258 -12.85 -21.01 24.17
C SER A 258 -13.52 -21.00 22.79
N ASN A 259 -14.14 -19.88 22.36
CA ASN A 259 -14.94 -19.83 21.12
C ASN A 259 -14.45 -18.78 20.08
N VAL A 260 -13.21 -18.30 20.18
CA VAL A 260 -12.69 -17.30 19.23
C VAL A 260 -11.88 -17.97 18.13
N SER A 261 -12.44 -18.04 16.92
CA SER A 261 -11.67 -18.39 15.72
C SER A 261 -10.71 -17.26 15.37
N VAL A 262 -9.43 -17.60 15.19
CA VAL A 262 -8.35 -16.67 14.85
C VAL A 262 -7.77 -16.97 13.47
N VAL A 263 -7.33 -15.93 12.78
CA VAL A 263 -6.52 -16.08 11.56
C VAL A 263 -5.07 -16.23 12.02
N ASN A 264 -4.40 -17.31 11.63
CA ASN A 264 -3.04 -17.65 12.09
C ASN A 264 -2.06 -17.83 10.92
N SER A 265 -2.29 -17.10 9.83
CA SER A 265 -1.42 -17.08 8.66
C SER A 265 -1.37 -15.68 8.09
N ASP A 266 -0.37 -15.41 7.26
CA ASP A 266 -0.43 -14.24 6.38
C ASP A 266 -1.65 -14.34 5.48
N VAL A 267 -2.17 -13.19 5.05
CA VAL A 267 -3.17 -13.14 3.99
C VAL A 267 -2.44 -12.95 2.68
N ILE A 268 -2.63 -13.87 1.73
CA ILE A 268 -2.10 -13.75 0.37
C ILE A 268 -3.27 -13.54 -0.60
N SER A 269 -3.12 -12.59 -1.53
CA SER A 269 -4.04 -12.33 -2.62
C SER A 269 -3.31 -12.40 -3.95
N SER A 270 -3.96 -12.93 -4.99
CA SER A 270 -3.40 -13.01 -6.34
C SER A 270 -4.52 -12.88 -7.38
N LYS A 271 -4.31 -12.07 -8.42
CA LYS A 271 -5.37 -11.75 -9.40
C LYS A 271 -4.82 -11.39 -10.77
N MET A 272 -5.42 -11.96 -11.82
CA MET A 272 -5.23 -11.49 -13.20
C MET A 272 -6.09 -10.23 -13.43
N LEU A 273 -5.45 -9.11 -13.76
CA LEU A 273 -6.05 -7.77 -13.67
C LEU A 273 -6.82 -7.36 -14.94
N ASN A 274 -6.43 -7.85 -16.10
CA ASN A 274 -6.96 -7.43 -17.40
C ASN A 274 -7.65 -8.55 -18.21
N VAL A 275 -8.05 -9.60 -17.51
CA VAL A 275 -8.90 -10.68 -18.04
C VAL A 275 -10.36 -10.31 -17.75
N PRO A 276 -11.25 -10.30 -18.76
CA PRO A 276 -12.68 -10.13 -18.54
C PRO A 276 -13.18 -11.19 -17.55
N VAL A 277 -14.04 -10.80 -16.60
CA VAL A 277 -14.76 -11.80 -15.80
C VAL A 277 -15.61 -12.59 -16.79
N LEU A 278 -15.28 -13.88 -16.98
CA LEU A 278 -16.16 -14.79 -17.69
C LEU A 278 -17.44 -14.86 -16.83
N ASN A 279 -18.49 -14.18 -17.28
CA ASN A 279 -19.82 -14.48 -16.78
C ASN A 279 -20.05 -15.93 -17.17
N SER A 280 -20.08 -16.81 -16.18
CA SER A 280 -20.57 -18.16 -16.37
C SER A 280 -22.05 -18.04 -16.70
N ASP A 281 -22.38 -18.23 -17.98
CA ASP A 281 -23.75 -18.48 -18.44
C ASP A 281 -24.32 -19.76 -17.80
#